data_AF-A0A655I7N5-F1
#
_entry.id   AF-A0A655I7N5-F1
#
_cell.length_a   1.000
_cell.length_b   1.000
_cell.length_c   1.000
_cell.angle_alpha   90.00
_cell.angle_beta   90.00
_cell.angle_gamma   90.00
#
_symmetry.space_group_name_H-M   'P 1'
#
loop_
_entity.id
_entity.type
_entity.pdbx_description
1 polymer ?
#
loop_
_entity_poly.entity_id
_entity_poly.type
_entity_poly.pdbx_seq_one_letter_code
_entity_poly.pdbx_strand_id
1 'polypeptide(L)' 'MPTHIWLGDRDSFVPRAMGEYLQRAIPHVDLHWAHGKGHFNIEDWDAILAACALDIGKRRGG' A
#
# COMPACT_ATOMS: atom_id res chain seq x y z
N MET A 1 5.61 -2.22 13.14
CA MET A 1 5.56 -3.32 12.16
C MET A 1 5.37 -2.68 10.79
N PRO A 2 6.16 -3.01 9.76
CA PRO A 2 5.94 -2.50 8.41
C PRO A 2 4.52 -2.83 7.95
N THR A 3 3.86 -1.85 7.35
CA THR A 3 2.50 -1.97 6.80
C THR A 3 2.51 -1.37 5.40
N HIS A 4 1.99 -2.09 4.43
CA HIS A 4 1.87 -1.60 3.05
C HIS A 4 0.40 -1.44 2.69
N ILE A 5 0.04 -0.34 2.04
CA ILE A 5 -1.32 -0.06 1.58
C ILE A 5 -1.27 0.27 0.09
N TRP A 6 -2.08 -0.42 -0.73
CA TRP A 6 -2.32 -0.05 -2.12
C TRP A 6 -3.71 0.53 -2.29
N LEU A 7 -3.82 1.70 -2.93
CA LEU A 7 -5.08 2.34 -3.24
C LEU A 7 -5.09 2.82 -4.70
N GLY A 8 -6.24 2.65 -5.35
CA GLY A 8 -6.49 3.28 -6.64
C GLY A 8 -6.77 4.78 -6.48
N ASP A 9 -6.13 5.62 -7.28
CA ASP A 9 -6.33 7.08 -7.19
C ASP A 9 -7.67 7.58 -7.75
N ARG A 10 -8.45 6.69 -8.38
CA ARG A 10 -9.83 6.93 -8.85
C ARG A 10 -10.86 6.14 -8.04
N ASP A 11 -10.50 5.60 -6.87
CA ASP A 11 -11.44 4.94 -5.97
C ASP A 11 -12.40 5.98 -5.36
N SER A 12 -13.70 5.78 -5.55
CA SER A 12 -14.76 6.62 -4.99
C SER A 12 -15.17 6.23 -3.58
N PHE A 13 -14.85 5.01 -3.13
CA PHE A 13 -15.14 4.49 -1.79
C PHE A 13 -14.03 4.83 -0.80
N VAL A 14 -12.77 4.71 -1.24
CA VAL A 14 -11.59 5.11 -0.46
C VAL A 14 -10.87 6.25 -1.21
N PRO A 15 -11.33 7.50 -1.04
CA PRO A 15 -10.79 8.62 -1.79
C PRO A 15 -9.35 8.94 -1.36
N ARG A 16 -8.66 9.71 -2.20
CA ARG A 16 -7.25 10.12 -1.97
C ARG A 16 -7.01 10.70 -0.57
N ALA A 17 -7.90 11.57 -0.11
CA ALA A 17 -7.82 12.18 1.22
C ALA A 17 -7.82 11.13 2.36
N MET A 18 -8.52 10.02 2.19
CA MET A 18 -8.52 8.92 3.16
C MET A 18 -7.18 8.17 3.16
N GLY A 19 -6.61 7.91 1.99
CA GLY A 19 -5.26 7.33 1.90
C GLY A 19 -4.20 8.22 2.55
N GLU A 20 -4.24 9.54 2.30
CA GLU A 20 -3.33 10.50 2.93
C GLU A 20 -3.51 10.58 4.45
N TYR A 21 -4.74 10.43 4.94
CA TYR A 21 -4.99 10.27 6.37
C TYR A 21 -4.33 9.01 6.93
N LEU A 22 -4.51 7.85 6.28
CA LEU A 22 -3.91 6.58 6.70
C LEU A 22 -2.38 6.67 6.72
N GLN A 23 -1.78 7.34 5.73
CA GLN A 23 -0.33 7.57 5.67
C GLN A 23 0.21 8.29 6.90
N ARG A 24 -0.55 9.28 7.41
CA ARG A 24 -0.17 10.04 8.61
C ARG A 24 -0.50 9.30 9.91
N ALA A 25 -1.58 8.54 9.92
CA ALA A 25 -2.11 7.92 11.14
C ALA A 25 -1.42 6.60 11.50
N ILE A 26 -0.89 5.87 10.52
CA ILE A 26 -0.29 4.55 10.72
C ILE A 26 1.24 4.66 10.75
N PRO A 27 1.91 4.31 11.87
CA PRO A 27 3.37 4.33 11.93
C PRO A 27 4.00 3.31 10.97
N HIS A 28 5.08 3.70 10.30
CA HIS A 28 5.85 2.86 9.37
C HIS A 28 5.01 2.28 8.22
N VAL A 29 4.01 3.05 7.76
CA VAL A 29 3.22 2.71 6.58
C VAL A 29 3.94 3.15 5.32
N ASP A 30 3.96 2.26 4.32
CA ASP A 30 4.26 2.59 2.94
C ASP A 30 2.96 2.60 2.15
N LEU A 31 2.67 3.72 1.49
CA LEU A 31 1.42 3.93 0.77
C LEU A 31 1.71 4.01 -0.72
N HIS A 32 1.12 3.09 -1.48
CA HIS A 32 1.27 2.94 -2.91
C HIS A 32 0.00 3.38 -3.63
N TRP A 33 0.13 4.37 -4.51
CA TRP A 33 -0.96 4.84 -5.36
C TRP A 33 -0.91 4.17 -6.73
N ALA A 34 -1.99 3.47 -7.08
CA ALA A 34 -2.18 2.89 -8.39
C ALA A 34 -2.93 3.88 -9.29
N HIS A 35 -2.19 4.45 -10.25
CA HIS A 35 -2.72 5.50 -11.12
C HIS A 35 -3.78 4.98 -12.07
N GLY A 36 -4.91 5.70 -12.15
CA GLY A 36 -6.04 5.37 -13.00
C GLY A 36 -6.94 4.25 -12.46
N LYS A 37 -6.62 3.69 -11.30
CA LYS A 37 -7.31 2.50 -10.75
C LYS A 37 -8.40 2.90 -9.77
N GLY A 38 -9.48 2.13 -9.75
CA GLY A 38 -10.59 2.28 -8.80
C GLY A 38 -10.47 1.33 -7.61
N HIS A 39 -11.60 1.06 -6.95
CA HIS A 39 -11.66 0.23 -5.74
C HIS A 39 -11.12 -1.19 -5.92
N PHE A 40 -11.40 -1.82 -7.07
CA PHE A 40 -11.01 -3.20 -7.35
C PHE A 40 -9.64 -3.29 -8.04
N ASN A 41 -8.60 -2.63 -7.51
CA ASN A 41 -7.23 -2.72 -8.03
C ASN A 41 -6.55 -4.06 -7.66
N ILE A 42 -7.07 -5.19 -8.13
CA ILE A 42 -6.62 -6.55 -7.76
C ILE A 42 -5.69 -7.14 -8.82
N GLU A 43 -4.82 -6.32 -9.42
CA GLU A 43 -3.99 -6.73 -10.57
C GLU A 43 -2.48 -6.69 -10.28
N ASP A 44 -2.03 -5.92 -9.30
CA ASP A 44 -0.60 -5.68 -9.03
C ASP A 44 0.02 -6.67 -8.01
N TRP A 45 -0.35 -7.95 -8.08
CA TRP A 45 0.03 -8.97 -7.10
C TRP A 45 1.55 -9.12 -6.94
N ASP A 46 2.30 -9.10 -8.03
CA ASP A 46 3.76 -9.26 -7.98
C ASP A 46 4.41 -8.15 -7.15
N ALA A 47 3.97 -6.90 -7.32
CA ALA A 47 4.49 -5.75 -6.58
C ALA A 47 4.11 -5.84 -5.09
N ILE A 48 2.86 -6.22 -4.80
CA ILE A 48 2.36 -6.41 -3.43
C ILE A 48 3.18 -7.49 -2.69
N LEU A 49 3.40 -8.63 -3.34
CA LEU A 49 4.13 -9.75 -2.76
C LEU A 49 5.63 -9.45 -2.62
N ALA A 50 6.23 -8.76 -3.59
CA ALA A 50 7.63 -8.35 -3.52
C ALA A 50 7.91 -7.41 -2.33
N ALA A 51 7.02 -6.43 -2.08
CA ALA A 51 7.12 -5.53 -0.94
C ALA A 51 7.07 -6.30 0.40
N CYS A 52 6.15 -7.25 0.53
CA CYS A 52 6.05 -8.12 1.70
C CYS A 52 7.32 -8.96 1.90
N ALA A 53 7.87 -9.52 0.82
CA ALA A 53 9.07 -10.36 0.87
C ALA A 53 10.31 -9.57 1.33
N LEU A 54 10.46 -8.31 0.88
CA LEU A 54 11.55 -7.44 1.30
C LEU A 54 11.56 -7.23 2.82
N ASP A 55 10.38 -7.04 3.42
CA ASP A 55 10.30 -6.83 4.87
C ASP A 55 10.59 -8.10 5.68
N ILE A 56 10.22 -9.26 5.17
CA ILE A 56 10.62 -10.55 5.76
C ILE A 56 12.14 -10.70 5.68
N GLY A 57 12.76 -10.36 4.54
CA GLY A 57 14.21 -10.38 4.37
C GLY A 57 14.93 -9.48 5.37
N LYS A 58 14.48 -8.24 5.53
CA LYS A 58 15.04 -7.28 6.49
C LYS A 58 14.98 -7.77 7.93
N ARG A 59 13.91 -8.47 8.33
CA ARG A 59 13.78 -9.04 9.69
C ARG A 59 14.73 -10.20 9.97
N ARG A 60 15.18 -10.92 8.93
CA ARG A 60 16.06 -12.10 9.08
C ARG A 60 17.55 -11.74 9.03
N GLY A 61 17.89 -10.55 8.58
CA GLY A 61 19.26 -10.07 8.42
C GLY A 61 19.70 -8.98 9.40
N GLY A 62 18.91 -8.69 10.44
CA GLY A 62 19.27 -7.80 11.56
C GLY A 62 19.35 -8.59 12.85
#